data_AF-A0A1E5V5Q9-F1
#
_entry.id   AF-A0A1E5V5Q9-F1
#
_cell.length_a   1.000
_cell.length_b   1.000
_cell.length_c   1.000
_cell.angle_alpha   90.00
_cell.angle_beta   90.00
_cell.angle_gamma   90.00
#
_symmetry.space_group_name_H-M   'P 1'
#
loop_
_entity.id
_entity.type
_entity.pdbx_description
1 polymer ?
#
loop_
_entity_poly.entity_id
_entity_poly.type
_entity_poly.pdbx_seq_one_letter_code
_entity_poly.pdbx_strand_id
1 'polypeptide(L)'
;MTAAAGMRVVPLLMLLALLAAAADGRPATPKHRQVLHFYFRQRFRLMIISSFYLAISFLCLIKEYKKWYRSVADCCNYPQEGHLRAVEKGDSGWRELELQRRVDGGEQGLHLDALMQHALFLNHEALEVQVEKDHFLVAYFAGSKEGAADVKIWSQRFKDGSWQAPVVVDQEQSVPMWNPVLFKPPNSTQLLLFYKIGPDVRSWTGAMKRSEDGGATWQPRELLPAGILGPTKNKACARTLHDSELDSGLLSISKSATKRASHVVTEDYGRSWRRHGPIDVKGVAQGVIQPYPYAATGASGTTTLRVLMRSFTGLGKVYIAESKDGGLTWTHAAPTALPNPNSGIDGTRTRDGGRLVLAYNARSRGQLKLAASDDDGDTWREDVATLEDAAGMEFSYPAVITSGDGLIHVTYTYNRTQIKHVVIQPGR
;
A
#
# COMPACT_ATOMS: atom_id res chain seq x y z
N MET A 1 -37.52 -36.36 18.01
CA MET A 1 -38.16 -35.13 18.52
C MET A 1 -39.42 -35.55 19.29
N THR A 2 -39.34 -35.78 20.61
CA THR A 2 -40.51 -35.77 21.54
C THR A 2 -40.16 -35.87 23.04
N ALA A 3 -38.88 -35.88 23.45
CA ALA A 3 -38.50 -35.88 24.88
C ALA A 3 -37.89 -34.55 25.39
N ALA A 4 -37.43 -33.67 24.50
CA ALA A 4 -36.72 -32.44 24.90
C ALA A 4 -37.64 -31.23 25.16
N ALA A 5 -38.92 -31.30 24.79
CA ALA A 5 -39.90 -30.22 25.02
C ALA A 5 -40.44 -30.21 26.46
N GLY A 6 -40.52 -31.37 27.14
CA GLY A 6 -41.04 -31.48 28.51
C GLY A 6 -40.11 -30.90 29.60
N MET A 7 -38.80 -30.84 29.34
CA MET A 7 -37.80 -30.39 30.33
C MET A 7 -37.56 -28.87 30.37
N ARG A 8 -38.05 -28.10 29.38
CA ARG A 8 -37.87 -26.63 29.35
C ARG A 8 -39.09 -25.84 29.87
N VAL A 9 -40.26 -26.48 29.97
CA VAL A 9 -41.50 -25.79 30.36
C VAL A 9 -41.66 -25.70 31.89
N VAL A 10 -41.19 -26.70 32.63
CA VAL A 10 -41.31 -26.74 34.11
C VAL A 10 -40.54 -25.62 34.83
N PRO A 11 -39.28 -25.26 34.45
CA PRO A 11 -38.54 -24.22 35.17
C PRO A 11 -39.05 -22.81 34.90
N LEU A 12 -39.57 -22.54 33.70
CA LEU A 12 -40.05 -21.20 33.31
C LEU A 12 -41.38 -20.86 33.98
N LEU A 13 -42.31 -21.82 34.05
CA LEU A 13 -43.58 -21.65 34.76
C LEU A 13 -43.39 -21.45 36.26
N MET A 14 -42.40 -22.13 36.88
CA MET A 14 -42.09 -21.92 38.30
C MET A 14 -41.40 -20.59 38.57
N LEU A 15 -40.56 -20.08 37.66
CA LEU A 15 -39.95 -18.75 37.76
C LEU A 15 -41.00 -17.64 37.63
N LEU A 16 -41.96 -17.82 36.72
CA LEU A 16 -43.11 -16.91 36.54
C LEU A 16 -44.04 -16.91 37.76
N ALA A 17 -44.29 -18.07 38.38
CA ALA A 17 -45.07 -18.17 39.61
C ALA A 17 -44.37 -17.49 40.82
N LEU A 18 -43.04 -17.54 40.86
CA LEU A 18 -42.21 -16.86 41.86
C LEU A 18 -42.21 -15.34 41.69
N LEU A 19 -42.15 -14.85 40.45
CA LEU A 19 -42.25 -13.44 40.12
C LEU A 19 -43.66 -12.89 40.38
N ALA A 20 -44.71 -13.68 40.09
CA ALA A 20 -46.10 -13.33 40.41
C ALA A 20 -46.35 -13.28 41.93
N ALA A 21 -45.82 -14.22 42.71
CA ALA A 21 -45.93 -14.20 44.17
C ALA A 21 -45.19 -13.01 44.82
N ALA A 22 -44.05 -12.60 44.24
CA ALA A 22 -43.30 -11.43 44.67
C ALA A 22 -44.01 -10.10 44.32
N ALA A 23 -44.69 -10.05 43.16
CA ALA A 23 -45.49 -8.89 42.75
C ALA A 23 -46.74 -8.69 43.64
N ASP A 24 -47.32 -9.77 44.16
CA ASP A 24 -48.48 -9.76 45.08
C ASP A 24 -48.09 -9.58 46.57
N GLY A 25 -46.82 -9.35 46.90
CA GLY A 25 -46.36 -9.14 48.28
C GLY A 25 -46.44 -10.38 49.18
N ARG A 26 -46.53 -11.59 48.62
CA ARG A 26 -46.62 -12.84 49.39
C ARG A 26 -45.21 -13.40 49.70
N PRO A 27 -44.95 -13.86 50.93
CA PRO A 27 -43.64 -14.38 51.30
C PRO A 27 -43.30 -15.67 50.55
N ALA A 28 -42.06 -15.79 50.06
CA ALA A 28 -41.60 -16.97 49.35
C ALA A 28 -41.57 -18.21 50.26
N THR A 29 -42.27 -19.27 49.87
CA THR A 29 -42.33 -20.53 50.62
C THR A 29 -40.96 -21.25 50.65
N PRO A 30 -40.73 -22.17 51.61
CA PRO A 30 -39.50 -22.98 51.66
C PRO A 30 -39.22 -23.77 50.38
N LYS A 31 -40.27 -24.23 49.68
CA LYS A 31 -40.14 -24.92 48.39
C LYS A 31 -39.61 -23.99 47.28
N HIS A 32 -40.01 -22.71 47.27
CA HIS A 32 -39.50 -21.73 46.31
C HIS A 32 -37.99 -21.49 46.46
N ARG A 33 -37.49 -21.42 47.72
CA ARG A 33 -36.05 -21.25 47.99
C ARG A 33 -35.22 -22.45 47.53
N GLN A 34 -35.72 -23.68 47.69
CA GLN A 34 -35.03 -24.88 47.21
C GLN A 34 -34.89 -24.90 45.69
N VAL A 35 -35.92 -24.49 44.95
CA VAL A 35 -35.90 -24.44 43.47
C VAL A 35 -34.92 -23.38 42.96
N LEU A 36 -34.93 -22.17 43.55
CA LEU A 36 -33.96 -21.12 43.23
C LEU A 36 -32.53 -21.56 43.51
N HIS A 37 -32.29 -22.20 44.67
CA HIS A 37 -30.97 -22.69 45.04
C HIS A 37 -30.48 -23.79 44.08
N PHE A 38 -31.36 -24.70 43.65
CA PHE A 38 -31.04 -25.71 42.64
C PHE A 38 -30.73 -25.07 41.27
N TYR A 39 -31.55 -24.11 40.82
CA TYR A 39 -31.36 -23.42 39.55
C TYR A 39 -30.03 -22.65 39.49
N PHE A 40 -29.73 -21.85 40.52
CA PHE A 40 -28.47 -21.10 40.59
C PHE A 40 -27.26 -22.04 40.69
N ARG A 41 -27.36 -23.15 41.44
CA ARG A 41 -26.28 -24.14 41.54
C ARG A 41 -25.99 -24.83 40.20
N GLN A 42 -27.01 -25.10 39.38
CA GLN A 42 -26.83 -25.68 38.04
C GLN A 42 -26.26 -24.66 37.03
N ARG A 43 -26.75 -23.41 37.05
CA ARG A 43 -26.21 -22.31 36.22
C ARG A 43 -24.75 -21.98 36.58
N PHE A 44 -24.42 -21.96 37.86
CA PHE A 44 -23.06 -21.73 38.34
C PHE A 44 -22.11 -22.87 37.92
N ARG A 45 -22.57 -24.13 37.98
CA ARG A 45 -21.81 -25.28 37.45
C ARG A 45 -21.56 -25.19 35.95
N LEU A 46 -22.57 -24.83 35.15
CA LEU A 46 -22.42 -24.63 33.70
C LEU A 46 -21.45 -23.49 33.35
N MET A 47 -21.48 -22.40 34.11
CA MET A 47 -20.57 -21.26 33.94
C MET A 47 -19.12 -21.60 34.31
N ILE A 48 -18.92 -22.43 35.36
CA ILE A 48 -17.60 -22.96 35.69
C ILE A 48 -17.11 -23.88 34.57
N ILE A 49 -17.93 -24.81 34.08
CA ILE A 49 -17.55 -25.72 33.00
C ILE A 49 -17.16 -24.94 31.73
N SER A 50 -17.93 -23.92 31.32
CA SER A 50 -17.58 -23.10 30.15
C SER A 50 -16.27 -22.33 30.34
N SER A 51 -16.01 -21.84 31.56
CA SER A 51 -14.78 -21.12 31.90
C SER A 51 -13.57 -22.06 31.91
N PHE A 52 -13.75 -23.31 32.35
CA PHE A 52 -12.74 -24.37 32.26
C PHE A 52 -12.44 -24.76 30.80
N TYR A 53 -13.45 -24.86 29.94
CA TYR A 53 -13.23 -25.11 28.50
C TYR A 53 -12.49 -23.96 27.82
N LEU A 54 -12.80 -22.71 28.20
CA LEU A 54 -12.09 -21.53 27.71
C LEU A 54 -10.62 -21.53 28.17
N ALA A 55 -10.38 -21.85 29.45
CA ALA A 55 -9.04 -21.95 30.02
C ALA A 55 -8.22 -23.11 29.41
N ILE A 56 -8.83 -24.27 29.17
CA ILE A 56 -8.19 -25.40 28.48
C ILE A 56 -7.88 -25.04 27.04
N SER A 57 -8.80 -24.39 26.33
CA SER A 57 -8.58 -23.91 24.95
C SER A 57 -7.44 -22.89 24.89
N PHE A 58 -7.38 -21.98 25.86
CA PHE A 58 -6.32 -20.98 25.99
C PHE A 58 -4.97 -21.62 26.36
N LEU A 59 -4.95 -22.64 27.23
CA LEU A 59 -3.76 -23.40 27.57
C LEU A 59 -3.26 -24.28 26.41
N CYS A 60 -4.16 -24.84 25.61
CA CYS A 60 -3.82 -25.52 24.36
C CYS A 60 -3.24 -24.52 23.34
N LEU A 61 -3.81 -23.33 23.22
CA LEU A 61 -3.27 -22.26 22.38
C LEU A 61 -1.87 -21.82 22.85
N ILE A 62 -1.65 -21.69 24.16
CA ILE A 62 -0.34 -21.37 24.75
C ILE A 62 0.66 -22.52 24.52
N LYS A 63 0.23 -23.78 24.60
CA LYS A 63 1.11 -24.94 24.33
C LYS A 63 1.52 -25.01 22.86
N GLU A 64 0.58 -24.79 21.94
CA GLU A 64 0.85 -24.74 20.50
C GLU A 64 1.70 -23.50 20.14
N TYR A 65 1.42 -22.35 20.75
CA TYR A 65 2.25 -21.15 20.62
C TYR A 65 3.67 -21.36 21.17
N LYS A 66 3.84 -22.06 22.31
CA LYS A 66 5.17 -22.38 22.86
C LYS A 66 5.92 -23.41 22.01
N LYS A 67 5.22 -24.37 21.38
CA LYS A 67 5.83 -25.29 20.41
C LYS A 67 6.29 -24.54 19.16
N TRP A 68 5.45 -23.68 18.61
CA TRP A 68 5.77 -22.83 17.48
C TRP A 68 6.93 -21.87 17.80
N TYR A 69 6.89 -21.20 18.97
CA TYR A 69 7.94 -20.29 19.42
C TYR A 69 9.28 -21.00 19.64
N ARG A 70 9.30 -22.22 20.20
CA ARG A 70 10.53 -23.02 20.32
C ARG A 70 11.06 -23.45 18.95
N SER A 71 10.18 -23.84 18.03
CA SER A 71 10.55 -24.16 16.65
C SER A 71 11.13 -22.97 15.88
N VAL A 72 10.76 -21.74 16.23
CA VAL A 72 11.31 -20.51 15.65
C VAL A 72 12.60 -20.08 16.37
N ALA A 73 12.68 -20.26 17.69
CA ALA A 73 13.87 -19.94 18.49
C ALA A 73 15.05 -20.89 18.20
N ASP A 74 14.80 -22.18 17.93
CA ASP A 74 15.85 -23.14 17.57
C ASP A 74 16.44 -22.92 16.16
N CYS A 75 15.74 -22.15 15.30
CA CYS A 75 16.21 -21.79 13.96
C CYS A 75 17.00 -20.47 13.91
N CYS A 76 16.99 -19.68 14.99
CA CYS A 76 17.58 -18.34 15.00
C CYS A 76 18.35 -18.10 16.29
N ASN A 77 19.61 -18.55 16.34
CA ASN A 77 20.55 -18.05 17.34
C ASN A 77 20.99 -16.63 16.95
N TYR A 78 20.48 -15.62 17.66
CA TYR A 78 21.10 -14.31 17.78
C TYR A 78 21.09 -13.85 19.25
N PRO A 79 22.24 -13.43 19.81
CA PRO A 79 22.29 -12.81 21.12
C PRO A 79 21.81 -11.35 21.08
N GLN A 80 21.32 -10.89 22.23
CA GLN A 80 20.79 -9.54 22.45
C GLN A 80 21.88 -8.46 22.55
N GLU A 81 21.47 -7.27 22.13
CA GLU A 81 21.99 -5.91 22.41
C GLU A 81 23.42 -5.53 21.96
N GLY A 82 23.50 -4.35 21.32
CA GLY A 82 24.74 -3.60 21.08
C GLY A 82 24.98 -3.28 19.60
N HIS A 83 25.26 -2.01 19.30
CA HIS A 83 25.57 -1.46 17.98
C HIS A 83 26.42 -2.38 17.09
N LEU A 84 25.98 -2.66 15.87
CA LEU A 84 26.81 -3.36 14.90
C LEU A 84 27.68 -2.36 14.11
N ARG A 85 28.96 -2.30 14.49
CA ARG A 85 30.10 -1.90 13.64
C ARG A 85 30.91 -3.16 13.37
N ALA A 86 31.18 -3.47 12.11
CA ALA A 86 31.99 -4.63 11.75
C ALA A 86 33.48 -4.29 11.93
N VAL A 87 34.19 -5.06 12.76
CA VAL A 87 35.64 -4.97 12.98
C VAL A 87 36.18 -6.39 13.05
N GLU A 88 37.27 -6.68 12.35
CA GLU A 88 37.96 -7.98 12.42
C GLU A 88 39.26 -7.85 13.24
N LYS A 89 39.57 -8.88 14.04
CA LYS A 89 40.76 -8.93 14.89
C LYS A 89 41.83 -9.77 14.20
N GLY A 90 42.91 -9.13 13.75
CA GLY A 90 44.13 -9.80 13.29
C GLY A 90 45.24 -9.79 14.36
N ASP A 91 46.33 -10.51 14.08
CA ASP A 91 47.45 -10.80 15.01
C ASP A 91 48.20 -9.55 15.52
N SER A 92 47.91 -8.36 15.00
CA SER A 92 48.48 -7.08 15.48
C SER A 92 47.44 -6.01 15.85
N GLY A 93 46.17 -6.39 16.09
CA GLY A 93 45.08 -5.48 16.50
C GLY A 93 43.98 -5.25 15.46
N TRP A 94 43.01 -4.41 15.82
CA TRP A 94 41.80 -4.13 15.02
C TRP A 94 42.10 -3.24 13.80
N ARG A 95 41.60 -3.60 12.61
CA ARG A 95 41.67 -2.77 11.39
C ARG A 95 40.28 -2.57 10.77
N GLU A 96 40.07 -1.40 10.17
CA GLU A 96 38.88 -0.99 9.40
C GLU A 96 38.96 -1.54 7.97
N LEU A 97 37.85 -2.08 7.43
CA LEU A 97 37.80 -2.69 6.09
C LEU A 97 37.12 -1.77 5.07
N GLU A 98 37.91 -1.28 4.11
CA GLU A 98 37.44 -0.71 2.84
C GLU A 98 37.13 -1.87 1.87
N LEU A 99 35.89 -1.94 1.35
CA LEU A 99 35.50 -2.93 0.34
C LEU A 99 36.14 -2.60 -1.02
N GLN A 100 37.27 -3.22 -1.33
CA GLN A 100 37.88 -3.22 -2.67
C GLN A 100 37.26 -4.30 -3.58
N ARG A 101 37.03 -3.89 -4.83
CA ARG A 101 36.61 -4.73 -5.98
C ARG A 101 37.45 -6.01 -6.10
N ARG A 102 36.76 -7.13 -6.33
CA ARG A 102 37.26 -8.14 -7.27
C ARG A 102 36.45 -8.04 -8.56
N VAL A 103 37.14 -7.68 -9.63
CA VAL A 103 36.72 -7.86 -11.01
C VAL A 103 37.10 -9.29 -11.35
N ASP A 104 36.12 -10.11 -11.71
CA ASP A 104 36.22 -11.11 -12.78
C ASP A 104 34.80 -11.60 -13.11
N GLY A 105 34.41 -11.43 -14.39
CA GLY A 105 33.32 -12.19 -15.01
C GLY A 105 31.88 -11.78 -14.75
N GLY A 106 31.43 -10.72 -15.45
CA GLY A 106 30.08 -10.56 -16.00
C GLY A 106 28.85 -10.90 -15.13
N GLU A 107 28.36 -9.91 -14.39
CA GLU A 107 26.92 -9.61 -14.24
C GLU A 107 26.80 -8.21 -13.64
N GLN A 108 26.10 -7.31 -14.34
CA GLN A 108 25.86 -5.93 -13.90
C GLN A 108 24.60 -5.88 -13.05
N GLY A 109 24.76 -5.51 -11.77
CA GLY A 109 23.67 -5.18 -10.86
C GLY A 109 24.19 -4.99 -9.45
N LEU A 110 24.49 -3.75 -9.05
CA LEU A 110 24.79 -3.42 -7.66
C LEU A 110 23.50 -3.56 -6.85
N HIS A 111 23.36 -4.67 -6.12
CA HIS A 111 22.25 -4.89 -5.19
C HIS A 111 22.52 -4.17 -3.87
N LEU A 112 21.71 -3.16 -3.55
CA LEU A 112 21.69 -2.53 -2.23
C LEU A 112 20.44 -3.01 -1.49
N ASP A 113 20.57 -4.09 -0.70
CA ASP A 113 19.50 -4.57 0.18
C ASP A 113 19.51 -3.75 1.49
N ALA A 114 18.75 -2.65 1.54
CA ALA A 114 18.42 -2.00 2.80
C ALA A 114 17.21 -2.70 3.44
N LEU A 115 17.46 -3.69 4.29
CA LEU A 115 16.43 -4.35 5.09
C LEU A 115 15.92 -3.39 6.18
N MET A 116 14.69 -2.90 6.01
CA MET A 116 13.96 -2.07 6.98
C MET A 116 13.46 -2.96 8.14
N GLN A 117 14.26 -3.16 9.19
CA GLN A 117 13.81 -3.89 10.39
C GLN A 117 13.43 -2.95 11.53
N HIS A 118 12.12 -2.88 11.84
CA HIS A 118 11.56 -3.13 13.17
C HIS A 118 10.00 -3.23 13.13
N ALA A 119 9.49 -4.35 13.66
CA ALA A 119 8.15 -4.66 14.19
C ALA A 119 6.89 -4.46 13.32
N LEU A 120 6.31 -5.58 12.82
CA LEU A 120 4.91 -5.78 12.41
C LEU A 120 4.24 -4.58 11.69
N PHE A 121 4.64 -4.30 10.45
CA PHE A 121 3.94 -3.35 9.60
C PHE A 121 3.49 -4.00 8.30
N LEU A 122 2.17 -4.02 8.09
CA LEU A 122 1.62 -4.30 6.77
C LEU A 122 1.79 -3.05 5.89
N ASN A 123 2.95 -2.94 5.23
CA ASN A 123 3.28 -1.85 4.32
C ASN A 123 2.58 -2.07 2.99
N HIS A 124 1.83 -1.09 2.49
CA HIS A 124 1.15 -1.22 1.21
C HIS A 124 1.11 0.13 0.50
N GLU A 125 1.48 0.13 -0.78
CA GLU A 125 1.68 1.33 -1.63
C GLU A 125 2.76 2.30 -1.12
N ALA A 126 3.92 2.29 -1.76
CA ALA A 126 4.97 3.30 -1.62
C ALA A 126 4.98 4.23 -2.84
N LEU A 127 5.31 5.50 -2.64
CA LEU A 127 5.68 6.42 -3.73
C LEU A 127 6.98 7.14 -3.39
N GLU A 128 7.88 7.25 -4.36
CA GLU A 128 9.18 7.90 -4.25
C GLU A 128 9.24 9.20 -5.06
N VAL A 129 9.90 10.23 -4.51
CA VAL A 129 10.24 11.47 -5.21
C VAL A 129 11.68 11.86 -4.85
N GLN A 130 12.45 12.28 -5.84
CA GLN A 130 13.74 12.95 -5.60
C GLN A 130 13.49 14.39 -5.15
N VAL A 131 13.92 14.71 -3.93
CA VAL A 131 13.71 16.02 -3.32
C VAL A 131 14.84 16.97 -3.68
N GLU A 132 16.07 16.48 -3.60
CA GLU A 132 17.32 17.14 -4.01
C GLU A 132 18.22 16.09 -4.69
N LYS A 133 19.34 16.52 -5.28
CA LYS A 133 20.32 15.57 -5.84
C LYS A 133 20.71 14.56 -4.75
N ASP A 134 20.60 13.27 -5.08
CA ASP A 134 20.89 12.13 -4.21
C ASP A 134 20.07 12.05 -2.90
N HIS A 135 19.01 12.87 -2.76
CA HIS A 135 18.08 12.84 -1.64
C HIS A 135 16.69 12.40 -2.10
N PHE A 136 16.20 11.29 -1.55
CA PHE A 136 14.91 10.71 -1.92
C PHE A 136 13.95 10.75 -0.73
N LEU A 137 12.67 10.85 -1.02
CA LEU A 137 11.60 10.74 -0.04
C LEU A 137 10.64 9.65 -0.51
N VAL A 138 10.32 8.73 0.39
CA VAL A 138 9.26 7.74 0.19
C VAL A 138 8.15 8.01 1.18
N ALA A 139 6.90 7.91 0.71
CA ALA A 139 5.71 7.87 1.55
C ALA A 139 4.97 6.54 1.37
N TYR A 140 4.47 5.98 2.47
CA TYR A 140 3.71 4.73 2.50
C TYR A 140 2.68 4.75 3.64
N PHE A 141 1.68 3.88 3.58
CA PHE A 141 0.82 3.65 4.74
C PHE A 141 1.17 2.35 5.44
N ALA A 142 1.07 2.36 6.77
CA ALA A 142 1.39 1.21 7.60
C ALA A 142 0.62 1.23 8.92
N GLY A 143 0.29 0.03 9.38
CA GLY A 143 -0.36 -0.26 10.67
C GLY A 143 -0.39 -1.76 10.92
N SER A 144 -1.12 -2.18 11.95
CA SER A 144 -1.25 -3.60 12.34
C SER A 144 -1.78 -4.50 11.21
N LYS A 145 -2.72 -3.99 10.41
CA LYS A 145 -3.14 -4.59 9.14
C LYS A 145 -3.74 -3.56 8.19
N GLU A 146 -3.80 -3.90 6.91
CA GLU A 146 -4.48 -3.08 5.91
C GLU A 146 -5.92 -2.78 6.37
N GLY A 147 -6.25 -1.49 6.43
CA GLY A 147 -7.53 -0.97 6.91
C GLY A 147 -7.78 -1.04 8.40
N ALA A 148 -6.77 -1.37 9.22
CA ALA A 148 -6.90 -1.25 10.65
C ALA A 148 -6.96 0.21 11.12
N ALA A 149 -7.65 0.42 12.23
CA ALA A 149 -7.84 1.72 12.87
C ALA A 149 -6.52 2.45 13.23
N ASP A 150 -5.40 1.74 13.28
CA ASP A 150 -4.07 2.26 13.59
C ASP A 150 -3.20 2.56 12.34
N VAL A 151 -3.75 2.43 11.13
CA VAL A 151 -3.01 2.74 9.90
C VAL A 151 -2.78 4.24 9.75
N LYS A 152 -1.52 4.62 9.57
CA LYS A 152 -1.05 6.01 9.43
C LYS A 152 -0.35 6.23 8.11
N ILE A 153 -0.13 7.50 7.75
CA ILE A 153 0.79 7.86 6.68
C ILE A 153 2.19 8.08 7.27
N TRP A 154 3.15 7.35 6.73
CA TRP A 154 4.56 7.41 7.10
C TRP A 154 5.39 7.98 5.96
N SER A 155 6.54 8.56 6.30
CA SER A 155 7.58 8.87 5.33
C SER A 155 8.97 8.51 5.84
N GLN A 156 9.87 8.29 4.90
CA GLN A 156 11.30 8.10 5.14
C GLN A 156 12.10 8.86 4.10
N ARG A 157 13.25 9.38 4.53
CA ARG A 157 14.18 10.11 3.68
C ARG A 157 15.43 9.29 3.46
N PHE A 158 15.89 9.19 2.24
CA PHE A 158 17.22 8.73 1.90
C PHE A 158 18.13 9.94 1.79
N LYS A 159 19.19 9.97 2.58
CA LYS A 159 20.18 11.05 2.59
C LYS A 159 21.53 10.50 3.03
N ASP A 160 22.62 11.02 2.47
CA ASP A 160 24.00 10.63 2.81
C ASP A 160 24.23 9.11 2.71
N GLY A 161 23.65 8.47 1.67
CA GLY A 161 23.81 7.04 1.40
C GLY A 161 22.98 6.11 2.28
N SER A 162 22.08 6.63 3.13
CA SER A 162 21.28 5.81 4.05
C SER A 162 19.83 6.28 4.20
N TRP A 163 18.94 5.33 4.52
CA TRP A 163 17.57 5.63 4.90
C TRP A 163 17.50 6.07 6.36
N GLN A 164 16.84 7.20 6.61
CA GLN A 164 16.55 7.70 7.94
C GLN A 164 15.38 6.94 8.58
N ALA A 165 15.25 7.09 9.90
CA ALA A 165 14.15 6.50 10.66
C ALA A 165 12.77 6.99 10.13
N PRO A 166 11.75 6.11 10.12
CA PRO A 166 10.42 6.48 9.66
C PRO A 166 9.75 7.49 10.58
N VAL A 167 9.05 8.45 9.98
CA VAL A 167 8.28 9.46 10.68
C VAL A 167 6.81 9.38 10.30
N VAL A 168 5.92 9.56 11.27
CA VAL A 168 4.49 9.69 11.01
C VAL A 168 4.23 11.08 10.42
N VAL A 169 3.76 11.13 9.18
CA VAL A 169 3.38 12.39 8.52
C VAL A 169 1.96 12.80 8.91
N ASP A 170 1.05 11.83 9.01
CA ASP A 170 -0.31 12.07 9.47
C ASP A 170 -0.96 10.82 10.10
N GLN A 171 -1.93 11.06 10.97
CA GLN A 171 -2.74 10.03 11.63
C GLN A 171 -4.13 10.56 11.97
N GLU A 172 -5.11 9.68 12.05
CA GLU A 172 -6.48 9.99 12.49
C GLU A 172 -6.89 8.98 13.55
N GLN A 173 -7.56 9.43 14.60
CA GLN A 173 -7.89 8.55 15.70
C GLN A 173 -8.94 7.53 15.25
N SER A 174 -8.56 6.26 15.32
CA SER A 174 -9.43 5.13 14.99
C SER A 174 -9.94 5.11 13.53
N VAL A 175 -9.25 5.79 12.61
CA VAL A 175 -9.61 5.84 11.20
C VAL A 175 -8.37 5.55 10.34
N PRO A 176 -8.39 4.50 9.50
CA PRO A 176 -7.26 4.18 8.64
C PRO A 176 -7.01 5.27 7.58
N MET A 177 -5.73 5.46 7.29
CA MET A 177 -5.25 6.27 6.17
C MET A 177 -4.67 5.42 5.04
N TRP A 178 -4.72 5.93 3.81
CA TRP A 178 -4.47 5.11 2.63
C TRP A 178 -3.75 5.86 1.52
N ASN A 179 -3.03 5.08 0.71
CA ASN A 179 -2.57 5.41 -0.63
C ASN A 179 -1.91 6.80 -0.74
N PRO A 180 -0.79 7.04 -0.02
CA PRO A 180 -0.04 8.28 -0.14
C PRO A 180 0.57 8.41 -1.54
N VAL A 181 0.50 9.62 -2.09
CA VAL A 181 1.12 9.97 -3.36
C VAL A 181 1.82 11.31 -3.19
N LEU A 182 3.15 11.29 -3.33
CA LEU A 182 3.98 12.50 -3.38
C LEU A 182 3.92 13.14 -4.77
N PHE A 183 3.92 14.46 -4.81
CA PHE A 183 4.05 15.23 -6.03
C PHE A 183 4.85 16.50 -5.77
N LYS A 184 5.91 16.69 -6.55
CA LYS A 184 6.68 17.93 -6.58
C LYS A 184 6.30 18.68 -7.87
N PRO A 185 5.56 19.80 -7.79
CA PRO A 185 5.24 20.58 -8.98
C PRO A 185 6.53 21.11 -9.64
N PRO A 186 6.55 21.22 -10.98
CA PRO A 186 7.66 21.85 -11.68
C PRO A 186 7.87 23.28 -11.18
N ASN A 187 9.12 23.72 -11.11
CA ASN A 187 9.49 25.09 -10.71
C ASN A 187 8.97 25.52 -9.32
N SER A 188 8.56 24.57 -8.48
CA SER A 188 8.10 24.81 -7.12
C SER A 188 9.04 24.16 -6.11
N THR A 189 9.31 24.87 -5.02
CA THR A 189 9.95 24.30 -3.82
C THR A 189 8.94 23.49 -3.00
N GLN A 190 7.65 23.64 -3.26
CA GLN A 190 6.60 22.97 -2.52
C GLN A 190 6.51 21.48 -2.91
N LEU A 191 6.39 20.62 -1.91
CA LEU A 191 6.08 19.21 -2.06
C LEU A 191 4.65 18.97 -1.55
N LEU A 192 3.86 18.24 -2.34
CA LEU A 192 2.49 17.86 -2.00
C LEU A 192 2.44 16.37 -1.68
N LEU A 193 1.65 16.01 -0.67
CA LEU A 193 1.35 14.63 -0.31
C LEU A 193 -0.16 14.44 -0.30
N PHE A 194 -0.69 13.62 -1.21
CA PHE A 194 -2.10 13.27 -1.30
C PHE A 194 -2.37 11.89 -0.69
N TYR A 195 -3.46 11.71 0.05
CA TYR A 195 -3.81 10.45 0.70
C TYR A 195 -5.33 10.39 0.91
N LYS A 196 -5.83 9.26 1.43
CA LYS A 196 -7.24 9.07 1.73
C LYS A 196 -7.44 8.72 3.20
N ILE A 197 -8.55 9.16 3.74
CA ILE A 197 -8.96 8.92 5.12
C ILE A 197 -10.34 8.27 5.09
N GLY A 198 -10.52 7.17 5.81
CA GLY A 198 -11.83 6.54 5.96
C GLY A 198 -11.75 5.02 5.99
N PRO A 199 -12.79 4.33 6.47
CA PRO A 199 -12.75 2.90 6.76
C PRO A 199 -12.65 2.03 5.50
N ASP A 200 -13.22 2.47 4.37
CA ASP A 200 -13.11 1.73 3.11
C ASP A 200 -13.20 2.64 1.87
N VAL A 201 -12.86 2.06 0.71
CA VAL A 201 -12.79 2.75 -0.59
C VAL A 201 -14.08 3.46 -1.03
N ARG A 202 -15.26 3.10 -0.47
CA ARG A 202 -16.54 3.75 -0.79
C ARG A 202 -16.79 5.00 0.04
N SER A 203 -16.10 5.12 1.18
CA SER A 203 -16.26 6.17 2.18
C SER A 203 -15.03 7.05 2.34
N TRP A 204 -14.00 6.84 1.51
CA TRP A 204 -12.80 7.65 1.53
C TRP A 204 -13.09 9.12 1.28
N THR A 205 -12.42 9.96 2.07
CA THR A 205 -12.27 11.39 1.84
C THR A 205 -10.82 11.64 1.39
N GLY A 206 -10.66 12.43 0.33
CA GLY A 206 -9.34 12.86 -0.13
C GLY A 206 -8.75 13.90 0.82
N ALA A 207 -7.48 13.78 1.13
CA ALA A 207 -6.74 14.73 1.94
C ALA A 207 -5.37 15.01 1.32
N MET A 208 -4.79 16.16 1.67
CA MET A 208 -3.43 16.50 1.30
C MET A 208 -2.68 17.25 2.40
N LYS A 209 -1.35 17.21 2.35
CA LYS A 209 -0.44 18.06 3.12
C LYS A 209 0.61 18.68 2.21
N ARG A 210 1.16 19.81 2.65
CA ARG A 210 2.20 20.56 1.94
C ARG A 210 3.48 20.60 2.76
N SER A 211 4.61 20.60 2.09
CA SER A 211 5.93 20.80 2.68
C SER A 211 6.71 21.81 1.85
N GLU A 212 7.48 22.67 2.50
CA GLU A 212 8.32 23.70 1.85
C GLU A 212 9.83 23.41 2.03
N ASP A 213 10.16 22.34 2.75
CA ASP A 213 11.53 21.96 3.15
C ASP A 213 11.86 20.52 2.71
N GLY A 214 11.24 20.06 1.62
CA GLY A 214 11.55 18.78 1.03
C GLY A 214 11.05 17.57 1.81
N GLY A 215 9.93 17.73 2.52
CA GLY A 215 9.28 16.68 3.30
C GLY A 215 9.84 16.49 4.70
N ALA A 216 10.68 17.41 5.19
CA ALA A 216 11.18 17.37 6.56
C ALA A 216 10.09 17.78 7.56
N THR A 217 9.31 18.81 7.23
CA THR A 217 8.10 19.21 7.97
C THR A 217 6.90 19.32 7.04
N TRP A 218 5.71 19.20 7.62
CA TRP A 218 4.44 19.22 6.88
C TRP A 218 3.47 20.19 7.52
N GLN A 219 2.87 21.05 6.70
CA GLN A 219 1.78 21.95 7.07
C GLN A 219 0.53 21.15 7.49
N PRO A 220 -0.44 21.78 8.19
CA PRO A 220 -1.70 21.14 8.55
C PRO A 220 -2.43 20.49 7.36
N ARG A 221 -3.21 19.46 7.66
CA ARG A 221 -4.04 18.72 6.69
C ARG A 221 -5.05 19.64 6.00
N GLU A 222 -5.13 19.54 4.68
CA GLU A 222 -6.18 20.10 3.83
C GLU A 222 -7.09 18.96 3.35
N LEU A 223 -8.42 19.12 3.48
CA LEU A 223 -9.37 18.19 2.89
C LEU A 223 -9.64 18.58 1.43
N LEU A 224 -9.69 17.60 0.54
CA LEU A 224 -10.07 17.82 -0.85
C LEU A 224 -11.60 18.02 -0.96
N PRO A 225 -12.09 18.72 -2.01
CA PRO A 225 -13.51 18.90 -2.22
C PRO A 225 -14.28 17.57 -2.25
N ALA A 226 -15.55 17.60 -1.81
CA ALA A 226 -16.39 16.41 -1.76
C ALA A 226 -16.41 15.65 -3.10
N GLY A 227 -16.19 14.35 -3.04
CA GLY A 227 -16.13 13.49 -4.22
C GLY A 227 -14.78 13.46 -4.94
N ILE A 228 -13.80 14.30 -4.58
CA ILE A 228 -12.43 14.28 -5.11
C ILE A 228 -11.51 13.52 -4.15
N LEU A 229 -10.81 12.49 -4.64
CA LEU A 229 -9.83 11.71 -3.85
C LEU A 229 -8.38 12.05 -4.17
N GLY A 230 -8.15 12.88 -5.20
CA GLY A 230 -6.83 13.14 -5.75
C GLY A 230 -6.17 11.88 -6.36
N PRO A 231 -4.85 11.92 -6.58
CA PRO A 231 -4.06 10.75 -6.98
C PRO A 231 -4.32 9.54 -6.07
N THR A 232 -4.68 8.37 -6.61
CA THR A 232 -4.96 7.20 -5.74
C THR A 232 -3.82 6.18 -5.65
N LYS A 233 -2.78 6.23 -6.49
CA LYS A 233 -1.63 5.32 -6.41
C LYS A 233 -0.43 5.86 -7.16
N ASN A 234 -0.58 6.05 -8.47
CA ASN A 234 0.53 6.46 -9.33
C ASN A 234 0.79 7.96 -9.21
N LYS A 235 2.07 8.30 -9.40
CA LYS A 235 2.49 9.69 -9.42
C LYS A 235 1.72 10.47 -10.48
N ALA A 236 1.42 11.70 -10.11
CA ALA A 236 0.88 12.69 -11.01
C ALA A 236 1.90 13.04 -12.10
N CYS A 237 1.42 13.39 -13.29
CA CYS A 237 2.25 13.99 -14.32
C CYS A 237 1.94 15.49 -14.34
N ALA A 238 2.97 16.32 -14.39
CA ALA A 238 2.77 17.74 -14.64
C ALA A 238 2.42 17.95 -16.11
N ARG A 239 1.45 18.82 -16.38
CA ARG A 239 1.09 19.25 -17.74
C ARG A 239 1.77 20.59 -18.02
N THR A 240 2.44 20.70 -19.17
CA THR A 240 2.66 22.01 -19.81
C THR A 240 1.60 22.14 -20.89
N LEU A 241 0.68 23.08 -20.71
CA LEU A 241 -0.33 23.44 -21.69
C LEU A 241 0.28 24.47 -22.65
N HIS A 242 0.72 24.02 -23.82
CA HIS A 242 1.26 24.86 -24.90
C HIS A 242 2.64 25.49 -24.65
N ASP A 243 3.31 25.88 -25.75
CA ASP A 243 4.67 26.46 -25.84
C ASP A 243 4.89 27.79 -25.11
N SER A 244 3.95 28.23 -24.27
CA SER A 244 4.12 29.40 -23.42
C SER A 244 4.16 28.94 -21.96
N GLU A 245 5.35 29.08 -21.37
CA GLU A 245 5.54 29.07 -19.91
C GLU A 245 4.44 29.90 -19.23
N LEU A 246 3.73 29.27 -18.28
CA LEU A 246 2.82 29.83 -17.25
C LEU A 246 1.45 29.13 -17.28
N ASP A 247 1.38 27.97 -16.62
CA ASP A 247 0.30 27.51 -15.75
C ASP A 247 0.40 25.98 -15.58
N SER A 248 1.18 25.59 -14.59
CA SER A 248 1.49 24.20 -14.24
C SER A 248 0.29 23.49 -13.61
N GLY A 249 -0.56 22.94 -14.48
CA GLY A 249 -1.61 21.99 -14.12
C GLY A 249 -1.04 20.67 -13.57
N LEU A 250 -1.35 20.37 -12.32
CA LEU A 250 -1.22 19.05 -11.70
C LEU A 250 -2.27 18.11 -12.31
N LEU A 251 -1.80 17.05 -12.98
CA LEU A 251 -2.60 15.97 -13.54
C LEU A 251 -2.46 14.74 -12.64
N SER A 252 -3.55 14.29 -12.03
CA SER A 252 -3.53 12.99 -11.37
C SER A 252 -4.86 12.29 -11.37
N ILE A 253 -4.81 10.98 -11.43
CA ILE A 253 -5.95 10.19 -11.84
C ILE A 253 -6.48 9.41 -10.65
N SER A 254 -7.77 9.59 -10.39
CA SER A 254 -8.47 8.94 -9.29
C SER A 254 -9.27 7.74 -9.78
N LYS A 255 -9.35 6.72 -8.95
CA LYS A 255 -10.43 5.73 -9.00
C LYS A 255 -11.74 6.45 -8.65
N SER A 256 -12.80 6.25 -9.44
CA SER A 256 -14.16 6.61 -9.01
C SER A 256 -14.72 5.49 -8.12
N ALA A 257 -15.71 5.82 -7.27
CA ALA A 257 -16.48 4.81 -6.52
C ALA A 257 -17.08 3.71 -7.43
N THR A 258 -17.22 3.99 -8.74
CA THR A 258 -17.72 3.07 -9.77
C THR A 258 -16.65 2.13 -10.35
N LYS A 259 -15.45 2.06 -9.76
CA LYS A 259 -14.34 1.18 -10.21
C LYS A 259 -13.87 1.48 -11.64
N ARG A 260 -13.91 2.75 -12.05
CA ARG A 260 -13.36 3.21 -13.33
C ARG A 260 -12.22 4.18 -13.08
N ALA A 261 -11.27 4.23 -14.02
CA ALA A 261 -10.28 5.28 -14.07
C ALA A 261 -10.97 6.60 -14.44
N SER A 262 -10.71 7.66 -13.68
CA SER A 262 -11.20 9.01 -13.95
C SER A 262 -10.10 10.02 -13.69
N HIS A 263 -9.85 10.88 -14.67
CA HIS A 263 -8.80 11.87 -14.62
C HIS A 263 -9.24 13.06 -13.78
N VAL A 264 -8.44 13.50 -12.81
CA VAL A 264 -8.68 14.77 -12.09
C VAL A 264 -7.51 15.73 -12.32
N VAL A 265 -7.83 17.00 -12.51
CA VAL A 265 -6.87 18.07 -12.85
C VAL A 265 -7.02 19.18 -11.84
N THR A 266 -5.90 19.76 -11.42
CA THR A 266 -5.86 20.96 -10.59
C THR A 266 -4.75 21.88 -11.10
N GLU A 267 -5.06 23.15 -11.33
CA GLU A 267 -4.13 24.16 -11.88
C GLU A 267 -3.46 24.98 -10.77
N ASP A 268 -3.93 24.84 -9.54
CA ASP A 268 -3.58 25.67 -8.39
C ASP A 268 -3.08 24.81 -7.21
N TYR A 269 -2.37 23.73 -7.53
CA TYR A 269 -1.73 22.82 -6.58
C TYR A 269 -2.69 22.26 -5.52
N GLY A 270 -3.87 21.82 -5.97
CA GLY A 270 -4.84 21.10 -5.17
C GLY A 270 -5.95 21.97 -4.55
N ARG A 271 -6.03 23.27 -4.85
CA ARG A 271 -7.07 24.16 -4.30
C ARG A 271 -8.41 24.01 -5.02
N SER A 272 -8.39 23.88 -6.34
CA SER A 272 -9.56 23.61 -7.19
C SER A 272 -9.31 22.40 -8.09
N TRP A 273 -10.39 21.70 -8.44
CA TRP A 273 -10.32 20.43 -9.16
C TRP A 273 -11.37 20.32 -10.26
N ARG A 274 -10.98 19.73 -11.39
CA ARG A 274 -11.87 19.30 -12.47
C ARG A 274 -11.76 17.80 -12.67
N ARG A 275 -12.83 17.15 -13.12
CA ARG A 275 -12.87 15.71 -13.41
C ARG A 275 -13.20 15.47 -14.88
N HIS A 276 -12.44 14.59 -15.51
CA HIS A 276 -12.61 14.14 -16.90
C HIS A 276 -12.66 12.60 -16.96
N GLY A 277 -13.22 12.07 -18.05
CA GLY A 277 -13.47 10.64 -18.23
C GLY A 277 -14.93 10.22 -17.97
N PRO A 278 -15.22 8.94 -17.70
CA PRO A 278 -14.28 7.87 -17.35
C PRO A 278 -13.44 7.39 -18.54
N ILE A 279 -12.31 6.76 -18.24
CA ILE A 279 -11.59 5.92 -19.19
C ILE A 279 -12.11 4.50 -18.99
N ASP A 280 -12.73 3.93 -20.03
CA ASP A 280 -13.39 2.64 -19.96
C ASP A 280 -12.83 1.66 -21.00
N VAL A 281 -13.10 0.38 -20.77
CA VAL A 281 -12.86 -0.69 -21.74
C VAL A 281 -14.19 -0.99 -22.39
N LYS A 282 -14.26 -0.91 -23.73
CA LYS A 282 -15.50 -1.08 -24.49
C LYS A 282 -16.19 -2.40 -24.12
N GLY A 283 -17.46 -2.31 -23.69
CA GLY A 283 -18.27 -3.48 -23.32
C GLY A 283 -17.97 -4.08 -21.94
N VAL A 284 -17.10 -3.48 -21.12
CA VAL A 284 -16.69 -4.01 -19.82
C VAL A 284 -17.09 -3.06 -18.69
N ALA A 285 -17.90 -3.54 -17.73
CA ALA A 285 -18.39 -2.72 -16.63
C ALA A 285 -17.27 -2.28 -15.65
N GLN A 286 -16.33 -3.19 -15.35
CA GLN A 286 -15.16 -2.97 -14.49
C GLN A 286 -13.88 -3.25 -15.30
N GLY A 287 -13.29 -2.19 -15.85
CA GLY A 287 -12.16 -2.31 -16.78
C GLY A 287 -10.81 -2.04 -16.10
N VAL A 288 -10.48 -0.77 -15.95
CA VAL A 288 -9.13 -0.28 -15.69
C VAL A 288 -9.10 0.77 -14.59
N ILE A 289 -8.02 0.79 -13.79
CA ILE A 289 -7.80 1.74 -12.68
C ILE A 289 -6.31 2.01 -12.46
N GLN A 290 -6.00 2.96 -11.56
CA GLN A 290 -4.64 3.37 -11.18
C GLN A 290 -3.74 3.66 -12.41
N PRO A 291 -4.12 4.60 -13.27
CA PRO A 291 -3.31 4.94 -14.43
C PRO A 291 -2.02 5.64 -14.05
N TYR A 292 -0.99 5.33 -14.79
CA TYR A 292 0.28 6.03 -14.88
C TYR A 292 0.24 6.93 -16.14
N PRO A 293 0.11 8.26 -15.98
CA PRO A 293 0.11 9.20 -17.10
C PRO A 293 1.53 9.56 -17.56
N TYR A 294 1.69 9.76 -18.88
CA TYR A 294 2.93 10.25 -19.49
C TYR A 294 2.65 10.95 -20.83
N ALA A 295 3.47 11.92 -21.19
CA ALA A 295 3.45 12.53 -22.52
C ALA A 295 4.05 11.55 -23.54
N ALA A 296 3.43 11.41 -24.71
CA ALA A 296 3.88 10.57 -25.81
C ALA A 296 4.06 11.42 -27.07
N THR A 297 5.11 11.18 -27.84
CA THR A 297 5.37 11.88 -29.10
C THR A 297 5.12 10.91 -30.24
N GLY A 298 3.97 11.08 -30.92
CA GLY A 298 3.63 10.22 -32.04
C GLY A 298 4.59 10.41 -33.22
N ALA A 299 4.54 9.48 -34.18
CA ALA A 299 5.37 9.53 -35.40
C ALA A 299 5.22 10.84 -36.22
N SER A 300 4.11 11.57 -36.04
CA SER A 300 3.89 12.89 -36.65
C SER A 300 4.59 14.04 -35.93
N GLY A 301 5.32 13.78 -34.84
CA GLY A 301 5.92 14.79 -33.96
C GLY A 301 4.92 15.46 -33.00
N THR A 302 3.63 15.08 -33.06
CA THR A 302 2.59 15.64 -32.17
C THR A 302 2.67 15.00 -30.80
N THR A 303 2.75 15.83 -29.75
CA THR A 303 2.69 15.35 -28.37
C THR A 303 1.24 15.11 -27.95
N THR A 304 0.93 13.88 -27.51
CA THR A 304 -0.35 13.49 -26.91
C THR A 304 -0.13 13.08 -25.45
N LEU A 305 -1.22 12.96 -24.68
CA LEU A 305 -1.18 12.38 -23.34
C LEU A 305 -1.61 10.93 -23.41
N ARG A 306 -0.81 10.02 -22.86
CA ARG A 306 -1.15 8.60 -22.73
C ARG A 306 -1.21 8.18 -21.27
N VAL A 307 -1.95 7.11 -21.00
CA VAL A 307 -2.01 6.47 -19.69
C VAL A 307 -1.86 4.96 -19.83
N LEU A 308 -1.07 4.35 -18.95
CA LEU A 308 -1.04 2.90 -18.75
C LEU A 308 -1.76 2.55 -17.47
N MET A 309 -2.61 1.52 -17.48
CA MET A 309 -3.47 1.14 -16.36
C MET A 309 -3.38 -0.34 -16.06
N ARG A 310 -3.48 -0.68 -14.77
CA ARG A 310 -3.80 -2.06 -14.39
C ARG A 310 -5.25 -2.39 -14.69
N SER A 311 -5.53 -3.67 -14.87
CA SER A 311 -6.86 -4.18 -15.21
C SER A 311 -7.47 -4.98 -14.06
N PHE A 312 -8.79 -5.10 -14.03
CA PHE A 312 -9.48 -6.00 -13.11
C PHE A 312 -9.28 -7.48 -13.50
N THR A 313 -9.52 -8.36 -12.52
CA THR A 313 -9.48 -9.81 -12.72
C THR A 313 -10.34 -10.23 -13.91
N GLY A 314 -9.76 -11.04 -14.81
CA GLY A 314 -10.40 -11.52 -16.04
C GLY A 314 -9.90 -10.84 -17.31
N LEU A 315 -9.30 -9.64 -17.23
CA LEU A 315 -8.73 -8.96 -18.39
C LEU A 315 -7.25 -9.32 -18.61
N GLY A 316 -6.48 -9.46 -17.53
CA GLY A 316 -5.15 -10.10 -17.55
C GLY A 316 -4.04 -9.34 -18.28
N LYS A 317 -4.28 -8.09 -18.69
CA LYS A 317 -3.34 -7.24 -19.43
C LYS A 317 -3.19 -5.86 -18.81
N VAL A 318 -2.06 -5.20 -19.07
CA VAL A 318 -1.96 -3.74 -18.92
C VAL A 318 -2.71 -3.09 -20.08
N TYR A 319 -3.46 -2.02 -19.79
CA TYR A 319 -4.23 -1.29 -20.80
C TYR A 319 -3.66 0.10 -21.02
N ILE A 320 -3.81 0.60 -22.24
CA ILE A 320 -3.38 1.93 -22.66
C ILE A 320 -4.57 2.74 -23.18
N ALA A 321 -4.59 4.04 -22.92
CA ALA A 321 -5.52 4.98 -23.54
C ALA A 321 -4.79 6.29 -23.89
N GLU A 322 -5.29 7.00 -24.90
CA GLU A 322 -4.70 8.23 -25.40
C GLU A 322 -5.71 9.39 -25.31
N SER A 323 -5.18 10.59 -25.10
CA SER A 323 -5.88 11.85 -25.18
C SER A 323 -5.10 12.84 -26.05
N LYS A 324 -5.81 13.46 -27.00
CA LYS A 324 -5.26 14.44 -27.95
C LYS A 324 -5.58 15.89 -27.58
N ASP A 325 -6.38 16.10 -26.53
CA ASP A 325 -6.81 17.40 -26.02
C ASP A 325 -6.26 17.66 -24.59
N GLY A 326 -5.19 16.96 -24.24
CA GLY A 326 -4.49 17.04 -22.96
C GLY A 326 -5.31 16.57 -21.77
N GLY A 327 -6.08 15.51 -21.97
CA GLY A 327 -6.74 14.73 -20.92
C GLY A 327 -8.22 15.08 -20.69
N LEU A 328 -8.83 15.91 -21.55
CA LEU A 328 -10.24 16.27 -21.47
C LEU A 328 -11.12 15.11 -21.96
N THR A 329 -10.74 14.51 -23.08
CA THR A 329 -11.35 13.30 -23.64
C THR A 329 -10.31 12.21 -23.83
N TRP A 330 -10.75 10.96 -23.80
CA TRP A 330 -9.90 9.78 -23.88
C TRP A 330 -10.47 8.78 -24.87
N THR A 331 -9.59 8.06 -25.57
CA THR A 331 -9.98 6.84 -26.29
C THR A 331 -10.49 5.79 -25.29
N HIS A 332 -11.25 4.82 -25.78
CA HIS A 332 -11.42 3.58 -25.05
C HIS A 332 -10.04 2.96 -24.77
N ALA A 333 -9.89 2.36 -23.60
CA ALA A 333 -8.67 1.67 -23.23
C ALA A 333 -8.53 0.37 -24.04
N ALA A 334 -7.35 0.19 -24.64
CA ALA A 334 -6.98 -1.00 -25.41
C ALA A 334 -5.92 -1.82 -24.65
N PRO A 335 -5.91 -3.16 -24.78
CA PRO A 335 -4.89 -3.99 -24.15
C PRO A 335 -3.53 -3.81 -24.83
N THR A 336 -2.46 -3.83 -24.04
CA THR A 336 -1.07 -3.91 -24.51
C THR A 336 -0.60 -5.38 -24.57
N ALA A 337 0.64 -5.61 -25.00
CA ALA A 337 1.27 -6.93 -24.91
C ALA A 337 1.48 -7.40 -23.45
N LEU A 338 1.75 -6.46 -22.53
CA LEU A 338 2.13 -6.77 -21.16
C LEU A 338 1.01 -7.46 -20.35
N PRO A 339 1.30 -8.59 -19.67
CA PRO A 339 0.36 -9.19 -18.75
C PRO A 339 0.16 -8.34 -17.48
N ASN A 340 -0.97 -8.53 -16.80
CA ASN A 340 -1.23 -7.92 -15.50
C ASN A 340 -2.18 -8.80 -14.65
N PRO A 341 -1.74 -9.30 -13.49
CA PRO A 341 -2.55 -10.14 -12.61
C PRO A 341 -3.39 -9.30 -11.64
N ASN A 342 -3.98 -8.19 -12.11
CA ASN A 342 -4.68 -7.21 -11.28
C ASN A 342 -3.78 -6.63 -10.16
N SER A 343 -2.58 -6.21 -10.55
CA SER A 343 -1.58 -5.61 -9.66
C SER A 343 -1.18 -4.21 -10.12
N GLY A 344 -0.71 -3.38 -9.19
CA GLY A 344 -0.26 -2.02 -9.48
C GLY A 344 0.92 -2.01 -10.44
N ILE A 345 0.97 -1.00 -11.30
CA ILE A 345 2.09 -0.70 -12.20
C ILE A 345 2.53 0.73 -11.96
N ASP A 346 3.79 1.06 -12.26
CA ASP A 346 4.28 2.44 -12.38
C ASP A 346 5.47 2.47 -13.32
N GLY A 347 5.75 3.61 -13.93
CA GLY A 347 6.81 3.72 -14.92
C GLY A 347 7.55 5.04 -14.88
N THR A 348 8.61 5.14 -15.66
CA THR A 348 9.37 6.38 -15.84
C THR A 348 9.96 6.41 -17.25
N ARG A 349 10.52 7.55 -17.65
CA ARG A 349 11.34 7.63 -18.85
C ARG A 349 12.81 7.65 -18.49
N THR A 350 13.63 6.92 -19.25
CA THR A 350 15.09 7.06 -19.15
C THR A 350 15.51 8.46 -19.58
N ARG A 351 16.64 8.95 -19.07
CA ARG A 351 17.20 10.23 -19.52
C ARG A 351 17.86 10.13 -20.88
N ASP A 352 18.42 8.97 -21.21
CA ASP A 352 19.03 8.67 -22.48
C ASP A 352 17.99 8.16 -23.48
N GLY A 353 17.60 8.99 -24.44
CA GLY A 353 16.70 8.60 -25.53
C GLY A 353 15.22 8.52 -25.15
N GLY A 354 14.84 8.79 -23.89
CA GLY A 354 13.44 8.94 -23.48
C GLY A 354 12.64 7.64 -23.44
N ARG A 355 13.30 6.48 -23.45
CA ARG A 355 12.68 5.15 -23.42
C ARG A 355 11.76 5.01 -22.23
N LEU A 356 10.56 4.49 -22.45
CA LEU A 356 9.60 4.23 -21.39
C LEU A 356 9.98 2.93 -20.65
N VAL A 357 10.06 2.97 -19.33
CA VAL A 357 10.30 1.80 -18.47
C VAL A 357 9.12 1.62 -17.53
N LEU A 358 8.60 0.41 -17.42
CA LEU A 358 7.43 0.08 -16.59
C LEU A 358 7.76 -1.06 -15.64
N ALA A 359 7.55 -0.83 -14.34
CA ALA A 359 7.51 -1.88 -13.34
C ALA A 359 6.10 -2.48 -13.27
N TYR A 360 6.01 -3.80 -13.39
CA TYR A 360 4.75 -4.53 -13.43
C TYR A 360 4.93 -5.95 -12.91
N ASN A 361 3.84 -6.56 -12.44
CA ASN A 361 3.84 -8.00 -12.21
C ASN A 361 3.37 -8.74 -13.46
N ALA A 362 4.06 -9.82 -13.80
CA ALA A 362 3.77 -10.57 -15.02
C ALA A 362 2.65 -11.61 -14.81
N ARG A 363 2.99 -12.81 -14.33
CA ARG A 363 2.01 -13.92 -14.19
C ARG A 363 1.30 -13.94 -12.84
N SER A 364 1.96 -13.46 -11.80
CA SER A 364 1.45 -13.42 -10.43
C SER A 364 2.10 -12.27 -9.67
N ARG A 365 1.61 -11.95 -8.48
CA ARG A 365 2.29 -10.99 -7.59
C ARG A 365 3.62 -11.49 -7.02
N GLY A 366 3.99 -12.76 -7.23
CA GLY A 366 5.30 -13.31 -6.85
C GLY A 366 6.41 -13.03 -7.87
N GLN A 367 6.08 -12.41 -9.01
CA GLN A 367 7.04 -12.05 -10.05
C GLN A 367 6.90 -10.56 -10.39
N LEU A 368 7.89 -9.76 -10.01
CA LEU A 368 7.97 -8.33 -10.28
C LEU A 368 9.10 -8.06 -11.27
N LYS A 369 8.77 -7.38 -12.37
CA LYS A 369 9.66 -7.19 -13.51
C LYS A 369 9.64 -5.76 -14.03
N LEU A 370 10.66 -5.44 -14.82
CA LEU A 370 10.70 -4.28 -15.67
C LEU A 370 10.47 -4.68 -17.13
N ALA A 371 9.68 -3.88 -17.85
CA ALA A 371 9.60 -3.88 -19.30
C ALA A 371 10.01 -2.50 -19.84
N ALA A 372 10.43 -2.46 -21.10
CA ALA A 372 10.78 -1.20 -21.76
C ALA A 372 10.10 -1.05 -23.13
N SER A 373 9.83 0.20 -23.52
CA SER A 373 9.23 0.56 -24.79
C SER A 373 9.95 1.77 -25.39
N ASP A 374 10.28 1.68 -26.67
CA ASP A 374 10.95 2.73 -27.46
C ASP A 374 9.94 3.54 -28.32
N ASP A 375 8.65 3.16 -28.29
CA ASP A 375 7.56 3.71 -29.10
C ASP A 375 6.33 4.08 -28.24
N ASP A 376 6.59 4.62 -27.05
CA ASP A 376 5.57 5.18 -26.16
C ASP A 376 4.44 4.22 -25.78
N GLY A 377 4.80 2.95 -25.61
CA GLY A 377 3.93 1.89 -25.10
C GLY A 377 3.17 1.11 -26.17
N ASP A 378 3.44 1.34 -27.45
CA ASP A 378 2.83 0.60 -28.56
C ASP A 378 3.42 -0.83 -28.64
N THR A 379 4.73 -0.97 -28.50
CA THR A 379 5.42 -2.26 -28.38
C THR A 379 6.30 -2.31 -27.12
N TRP A 380 6.56 -3.53 -26.64
CA TRP A 380 7.28 -3.75 -25.40
C TRP A 380 8.33 -4.83 -25.56
N ARG A 381 9.55 -4.53 -25.08
CA ARG A 381 10.53 -5.53 -24.68
C ARG A 381 10.19 -5.97 -23.27
N GLU A 382 9.63 -7.17 -23.17
CA GLU A 382 9.35 -7.81 -21.89
C GLU A 382 10.66 -8.23 -21.20
N ASP A 383 10.61 -8.37 -19.88
CA ASP A 383 11.69 -8.98 -19.09
C ASP A 383 13.07 -8.31 -19.20
N VAL A 384 13.13 -6.97 -19.38
CA VAL A 384 14.43 -6.26 -19.40
C VAL A 384 15.19 -6.36 -18.07
N ALA A 385 14.47 -6.57 -16.97
CA ALA A 385 15.00 -6.98 -15.69
C ALA A 385 13.95 -7.74 -14.87
N THR A 386 14.37 -8.72 -14.09
CA THR A 386 13.53 -9.35 -13.06
C THR A 386 13.98 -8.82 -11.70
N LEU A 387 13.11 -8.10 -11.01
CA LEU A 387 13.42 -7.56 -9.69
C LEU A 387 13.24 -8.62 -8.62
N GLU A 388 12.16 -9.41 -8.74
CA GLU A 388 11.81 -10.48 -7.82
C GLU A 388 11.11 -11.61 -8.57
N ASP A 389 11.45 -12.86 -8.22
CA ASP A 389 10.77 -14.07 -8.69
C ASP A 389 10.79 -15.13 -7.59
N ALA A 390 9.75 -15.12 -6.76
CA ALA A 390 9.64 -16.06 -5.65
C ALA A 390 8.19 -16.51 -5.47
N ALA A 391 7.97 -17.82 -5.61
CA ALA A 391 6.69 -18.44 -5.35
C ALA A 391 6.30 -18.31 -3.87
N GLY A 392 5.01 -18.05 -3.60
CA GLY A 392 4.49 -17.89 -2.25
C GLY A 392 4.77 -16.53 -1.60
N MET A 393 5.54 -15.66 -2.26
CA MET A 393 5.80 -14.29 -1.84
C MET A 393 4.93 -13.29 -2.61
N GLU A 394 4.73 -12.10 -2.05
CA GLU A 394 4.02 -11.00 -2.71
C GLU A 394 4.92 -9.77 -2.89
N PHE A 395 5.11 -9.33 -4.13
CA PHE A 395 5.79 -8.09 -4.50
C PHE A 395 4.83 -7.20 -5.28
N SER A 396 4.48 -6.05 -4.73
CA SER A 396 3.35 -5.28 -5.24
C SER A 396 3.60 -3.77 -5.14
N TYR A 397 2.77 -3.02 -5.88
CA TYR A 397 2.70 -1.56 -5.83
C TYR A 397 4.05 -0.87 -6.03
N PRO A 398 4.73 -1.14 -7.16
CA PRO A 398 5.98 -0.46 -7.46
C PRO A 398 5.74 1.04 -7.65
N ALA A 399 6.68 1.86 -7.23
CA ALA A 399 6.86 3.24 -7.65
C ALA A 399 8.22 3.38 -8.31
N VAL A 400 8.25 4.08 -9.44
CA VAL A 400 9.44 4.18 -10.30
C VAL A 400 9.74 5.64 -10.57
N ILE A 401 11.00 6.05 -10.40
CA ILE A 401 11.46 7.38 -10.82
C ILE A 401 12.82 7.26 -11.53
N THR A 402 13.12 8.26 -12.37
CA THR A 402 14.46 8.46 -12.90
C THR A 402 15.10 9.64 -12.16
N SER A 403 16.24 9.41 -11.53
CA SER A 403 16.99 10.43 -10.80
C SER A 403 17.80 11.34 -11.75
N GLY A 404 18.28 12.47 -11.24
CA GLY A 404 19.02 13.47 -12.02
C GLY A 404 20.32 12.97 -12.67
N ASP A 405 20.93 11.91 -12.13
CA ASP A 405 22.10 11.21 -12.66
C ASP A 405 21.74 10.12 -13.69
N GLY A 406 20.45 9.91 -13.95
CA GLY A 406 19.95 8.96 -14.95
C GLY A 406 19.70 7.54 -14.44
N LEU A 407 19.89 7.28 -13.15
CA LEU A 407 19.53 5.99 -12.55
C LEU A 407 18.01 5.83 -12.43
N ILE A 408 17.54 4.59 -12.49
CA ILE A 408 16.14 4.25 -12.23
C ILE A 408 16.03 3.73 -10.80
N HIS A 409 15.22 4.39 -9.99
CA HIS A 409 14.91 3.98 -8.63
C HIS A 409 13.54 3.32 -8.63
N VAL A 410 13.45 2.15 -7.99
CA VAL A 410 12.19 1.42 -7.83
C VAL A 410 11.99 1.11 -6.36
N THR A 411 10.86 1.52 -5.80
CA THR A 411 10.39 1.11 -4.48
C THR A 411 9.15 0.24 -4.61
N TYR A 412 8.99 -0.77 -3.77
CA TYR A 412 7.82 -1.65 -3.81
C TYR A 412 7.56 -2.34 -2.48
N THR A 413 6.32 -2.76 -2.29
CA THR A 413 5.93 -3.60 -1.16
C THR A 413 6.57 -4.97 -1.29
N TYR A 414 7.37 -5.36 -0.30
CA TYR A 414 8.02 -6.66 -0.20
C TYR A 414 7.33 -7.52 0.87
N ASN A 415 6.65 -8.57 0.40
CA ASN A 415 5.84 -9.51 1.18
C ASN A 415 4.91 -8.85 2.20
N ARG A 416 4.40 -7.66 1.84
CA ARG A 416 3.58 -6.80 2.71
C ARG A 416 4.23 -6.45 4.05
N THR A 417 5.50 -6.75 4.30
CA THR A 417 6.15 -6.54 5.60
C THR A 417 7.12 -5.37 5.58
N GLN A 418 7.65 -5.05 4.41
CA GLN A 418 8.67 -4.03 4.21
C GLN A 418 8.44 -3.30 2.88
N ILE A 419 9.07 -2.14 2.75
CA ILE A 419 9.28 -1.49 1.45
C ILE A 419 10.73 -1.76 1.05
N LYS A 420 10.93 -2.35 -0.13
CA LYS A 420 12.26 -2.57 -0.71
C LYS A 420 12.54 -1.47 -1.72
N HIS A 421 13.79 -1.01 -1.77
CA HIS A 421 14.31 -0.03 -2.72
C HIS A 421 15.41 -0.68 -3.55
N VAL A 422 15.35 -0.53 -4.87
CA VAL A 422 16.39 -1.00 -5.80
C VAL A 422 16.76 0.13 -6.75
N VAL A 423 18.04 0.19 -7.11
CA VAL A 423 18.59 1.18 -8.03
C VAL A 423 19.15 0.46 -9.24
N ILE A 424 18.81 0.94 -10.43
CA ILE A 424 19.06 0.25 -11.69
C ILE A 424 19.75 1.24 -12.62
N GLN A 425 20.90 0.83 -13.14
CA GLN A 425 21.58 1.55 -14.21
C GLN A 425 20.91 1.18 -15.54
N PRO A 426 20.34 2.13 -16.29
CA PRO A 426 19.82 1.84 -17.63
C PRO A 426 20.97 1.38 -18.53
N GLY A 427 20.80 0.25 -19.21
CA GLY A 427 21.65 -0.15 -20.33
C GLY A 427 21.33 0.70 -21.57
N ARG A 428 22.34 0.95 -22.40
CA ARG A 428 22.17 1.62 -23.71
C ARG A 428 21.19 0.84 -24.60
#